data_AF-A0A7V3YLH3-F1
#
_entry.id   AF-A0A7V3YLH3-F1
#
_cell.length_a   1.000
_cell.length_b   1.000
_cell.length_c   1.000
_cell.angle_alpha   90.00
_cell.angle_beta   90.00
_cell.angle_gamma   90.00
#
_symmetry.space_group_name_H-M   'P 1'
#
loop_
_entity.id
_entity.type
_entity.pdbx_description
1 polymer ?
#
loop_
_entity_poly.entity_id
_entity_poly.type
_entity_poly.pdbx_seq_one_letter_code
_entity_poly.pdbx_strand_id
1 'polypeptide(L)'
;MVLFTFALFFFAPRFSAKVAEYVRFSRELEELAKREAELRTQIAYLAKERQYLEEDWYIEKLAREKLHLVKPGEILVRVVRPGE
;
A
#
# COMPACT_ATOMS: atom_id res chain seq x y z
N MET A 1 -53.48 24.69 7.83
CA MET A 1 -52.62 24.69 6.63
C MET A 1 -51.36 25.55 6.80
N VAL A 2 -51.48 26.86 7.11
CA VAL A 2 -50.31 27.76 7.24
C VAL A 2 -49.32 27.35 8.34
N LEU A 3 -49.79 26.94 9.52
CA LEU A 3 -48.91 26.46 10.60
C LEU A 3 -48.17 25.16 10.23
N PHE A 4 -48.81 24.29 9.46
CA PHE A 4 -48.22 23.03 9.00
C PHE A 4 -47.13 23.27 7.94
N THR A 5 -47.33 24.24 7.04
CA THR A 5 -46.31 24.63 6.07
C THR A 5 -45.11 25.31 6.74
N PHE A 6 -45.33 26.13 7.77
CA PHE A 6 -44.24 26.72 8.55
C PHE A 6 -43.45 25.66 9.33
N ALA A 7 -44.13 24.67 9.92
CA ALA A 7 -43.48 23.56 10.59
C ALA A 7 -42.60 22.75 9.62
N LEU A 8 -43.11 22.41 8.42
CA LEU A 8 -42.34 21.70 7.40
C LEU A 8 -41.13 22.51 6.91
N PHE A 9 -41.29 23.82 6.69
CA PHE A 9 -40.20 24.68 6.24
C PHE A 9 -39.09 24.82 7.29
N PHE A 10 -39.43 24.79 8.59
CA PHE A 10 -38.45 24.88 9.67
C PHE A 10 -37.74 23.53 9.94
N PHE A 11 -38.41 22.41 9.68
CA PHE A 11 -37.91 21.06 9.99
C PHE A 11 -37.14 20.41 8.84
N ALA A 12 -37.55 20.65 7.58
CA ALA A 12 -36.91 20.09 6.39
C ALA A 12 -35.41 20.41 6.23
N PRO A 13 -34.93 21.66 6.42
CA PRO A 13 -33.51 21.97 6.25
C PRO A 13 -32.63 21.31 7.32
N ARG A 14 -33.15 21.08 8.53
CA ARG A 14 -32.42 20.38 9.61
C ARG A 14 -32.19 18.89 9.28
N PHE A 15 -33.14 18.26 8.61
CA PHE A 15 -33.03 16.85 8.21
C PHE A 15 -32.08 16.68 7.02
N SER A 16 -32.14 17.59 6.04
CA SER A 16 -31.30 17.54 4.83
C SER A 16 -29.80 17.55 5.15
N ALA A 17 -29.37 18.45 6.04
CA ALA A 17 -27.96 18.54 6.45
C ALA A 17 -27.45 17.26 7.10
N LYS A 18 -28.27 16.60 7.93
CA LYS A 18 -27.90 15.36 8.60
C LYS A 18 -27.80 14.16 7.67
N VAL A 19 -28.68 14.09 6.67
CA VAL A 19 -28.61 13.04 5.64
C VAL A 19 -27.35 13.23 4.78
N ALA A 20 -27.03 14.47 4.38
CA ALA A 20 -25.82 14.75 3.61
C ALA A 20 -24.54 14.40 4.39
N GLU A 21 -24.50 14.73 5.68
CA GLU A 21 -23.40 14.39 6.58
C GLU A 21 -23.23 12.87 6.74
N TYR A 22 -24.34 12.13 6.91
CA TYR A 22 -24.31 10.67 6.98
C TYR A 22 -23.79 10.03 5.69
N VAL A 23 -24.23 10.51 4.52
CA VAL A 23 -23.74 10.01 3.22
C VAL A 23 -22.26 10.28 3.05
N ARG A 24 -21.79 11.47 3.46
CA ARG A 24 -20.36 11.81 3.42
C ARG A 24 -19.55 10.85 4.30
N PHE A 25 -19.94 10.66 5.56
CA PHE A 25 -19.23 9.75 6.46
C PHE A 25 -19.26 8.30 5.98
N SER A 26 -20.38 7.86 5.38
CA SER A 26 -20.48 6.51 4.81
C SER A 26 -19.47 6.30 3.67
N ARG A 27 -19.30 7.32 2.81
CA ARG A 27 -18.29 7.27 1.74
C ARG A 27 -16.87 7.31 2.28
N GLU A 28 -16.60 8.16 3.25
CA GLU A 28 -15.29 8.24 3.91
C GLU A 28 -14.92 6.90 4.56
N LEU A 29 -15.87 6.24 5.23
CA LEU A 29 -15.67 4.90 5.80
C LEU A 29 -15.37 3.86 4.71
N GLU A 30 -16.08 3.89 3.59
CA GLU A 30 -15.83 2.97 2.48
C GLU A 30 -14.44 3.19 1.86
N GLU A 31 -14.03 4.44 1.68
CA GLU A 31 -12.68 4.78 1.19
C GLU A 31 -11.60 4.34 2.17
N LEU A 32 -11.79 4.58 3.46
CA LEU A 32 -10.85 4.15 4.50
C LEU A 32 -10.72 2.63 4.55
N ALA A 33 -11.83 1.90 4.45
CA ALA A 33 -11.82 0.44 4.41
C ALA A 33 -11.05 -0.10 3.19
N LYS A 34 -11.24 0.53 2.01
CA LYS A 34 -10.48 0.18 0.80
C LYS A 34 -8.98 0.43 0.98
N ARG A 35 -8.60 1.58 1.52
CA ARG A 35 -7.19 1.92 1.78
C ARG A 35 -6.56 0.97 2.80
N GLU A 36 -7.30 0.60 3.85
CA GLU A 36 -6.82 -0.37 4.84
C GLU A 36 -6.54 -1.72 4.19
N ALA A 37 -7.46 -2.22 3.37
CA ALA A 37 -7.29 -3.49 2.67
C ALA A 37 -6.07 -3.47 1.71
N GLU A 38 -5.89 -2.36 0.99
CA GLU A 38 -4.75 -2.17 0.10
C GLU A 38 -3.42 -2.16 0.89
N LEU A 39 -3.35 -1.37 1.96
CA LEU A 39 -2.16 -1.28 2.81
C LEU A 39 -1.84 -2.63 3.46
N ARG A 40 -2.83 -3.38 3.93
CA ARG A 40 -2.62 -4.73 4.46
C ARG A 40 -2.03 -5.67 3.41
N THR A 41 -2.49 -5.57 2.17
CA THR A 41 -1.95 -6.35 1.05
C THR A 41 -0.50 -5.96 0.75
N GLN A 42 -0.19 -4.66 0.73
CA GLN A 42 1.18 -4.17 0.54
C GLN A 42 2.11 -4.61 1.68
N ILE A 43 1.67 -4.56 2.93
CA ILE A 43 2.44 -5.05 4.09
C ILE A 43 2.75 -6.54 3.93
N ALA A 44 1.76 -7.37 3.57
CA ALA A 44 1.96 -8.79 3.38
C ALA A 44 2.94 -9.08 2.22
N TYR A 45 2.83 -8.35 1.12
CA TYR A 45 3.74 -8.45 -0.02
C TYR A 45 5.18 -8.09 0.38
N LEU A 46 5.37 -6.92 1.01
CA LEU A 46 6.68 -6.45 1.45
C LEU A 46 7.31 -7.35 2.51
N ALA A 47 6.51 -7.93 3.41
CA ALA A 47 7.00 -8.89 4.39
C ALA A 47 7.56 -10.15 3.72
N LYS A 48 6.87 -10.66 2.69
CA LYS A 48 7.35 -11.79 1.90
C LYS A 48 8.61 -11.45 1.10
N GLU A 49 8.66 -10.26 0.50
CA GLU A 49 9.83 -9.80 -0.23
C GLU A 49 11.04 -9.64 0.70
N ARG A 50 10.86 -9.05 1.89
CA ARG A 50 11.92 -8.97 2.89
C ARG A 50 12.45 -10.34 3.28
N GLN A 51 11.56 -11.31 3.54
CA GLN A 51 11.98 -12.67 3.86
C GLN A 51 12.84 -13.26 2.74
N TYR A 52 12.42 -13.11 1.48
CA TYR A 52 13.16 -13.58 0.31
C TYR A 52 14.55 -12.93 0.17
N LEU A 53 14.65 -11.63 0.48
CA LEU A 53 15.92 -10.89 0.45
C LEU A 53 16.89 -11.30 1.58
N GLU A 54 16.36 -11.80 2.69
CA GLU A 54 17.14 -12.31 3.83
C GLU A 54 17.63 -13.75 3.62
N GLU A 55 17.20 -14.45 2.57
CA GLU A 55 17.64 -15.82 2.31
C GLU A 55 19.12 -15.88 1.88
N ASP A 56 19.88 -16.80 2.49
CA ASP A 56 21.34 -16.93 2.28
C ASP A 56 21.73 -17.04 0.80
N TRP A 57 20.94 -17.76 0.00
CA TRP A 57 21.22 -17.92 -1.43
C TRP A 57 21.06 -16.60 -2.20
N TYR A 58 20.14 -15.73 -1.79
CA TYR A 58 19.92 -14.42 -2.41
C TYR A 58 21.06 -13.46 -2.04
N ILE A 59 21.46 -13.46 -0.76
CA ILE A 59 22.62 -12.72 -0.27
C ILE A 59 23.88 -13.18 -1.02
N GLU A 60 24.07 -14.49 -1.17
CA GLU A 60 25.20 -15.06 -1.91
C GLU A 60 25.18 -14.64 -3.39
N LYS A 61 24.02 -14.70 -4.04
CA LYS A 61 23.85 -14.22 -5.43
C LYS A 61 24.26 -12.75 -5.55
N LEU A 62 23.76 -11.90 -4.66
CA LEU A 62 24.06 -10.46 -4.68
C LEU A 62 25.55 -10.19 -4.43
N ALA A 63 26.17 -10.90 -3.49
CA ALA A 63 27.60 -10.82 -3.20
C ALA A 63 28.46 -11.23 -4.41
N ARG A 64 28.08 -12.29 -5.12
CA ARG A 64 28.76 -12.73 -6.35
C ARG A 64 28.62 -11.70 -7.48
N GLU A 65 27.43 -11.15 -7.69
CA GLU A 65 27.16 -10.21 -8.78
C GLU A 65 27.74 -8.81 -8.53
N LYS A 66 27.60 -8.26 -7.32
CA LYS A 66 27.93 -6.86 -7.00
C LYS A 66 29.33 -6.69 -6.42
N LEU A 67 29.78 -7.65 -5.64
CA LEU A 67 31.06 -7.58 -4.92
C LEU A 67 32.11 -8.53 -5.52
N HIS A 68 31.73 -9.32 -6.53
CA HIS A 68 32.61 -10.31 -7.18
C HIS A 68 33.22 -11.31 -6.20
N LEU A 69 32.51 -11.59 -5.09
CA LEU A 69 32.95 -12.54 -4.08
C LEU A 69 32.71 -13.98 -4.57
N VAL A 70 33.60 -14.88 -4.19
CA VAL A 70 33.51 -16.33 -4.47
C VAL A 70 33.91 -17.12 -3.22
N LYS A 71 33.45 -18.36 -3.10
CA LYS A 71 33.82 -19.21 -1.96
C LYS A 71 35.29 -19.65 -2.07
N PRO A 72 35.95 -19.99 -0.94
CA PRO A 72 37.30 -20.50 -0.97
C PRO A 72 37.42 -21.73 -1.89
N GLY A 73 38.34 -21.68 -2.85
CA GLY A 73 38.55 -22.76 -3.84
C GLY A 73 37.79 -22.59 -5.16
N GLU A 74 36.93 -21.59 -5.30
CA GLU A 74 36.28 -21.24 -6.57
C GLU A 74 37.14 -20.24 -7.38
N ILE A 75 37.07 -20.32 -8.72
CA ILE A 75 37.76 -19.40 -9.63
C ILE A 75 36.71 -18.49 -10.29
N LEU A 76 36.82 -17.19 -10.09
CA LEU A 76 35.99 -16.20 -10.78
C LEU A 76 36.53 -15.94 -12.19
N VAL A 77 35.75 -16.29 -13.22
CA VAL A 77 36.08 -15.96 -14.61
C VAL A 77 35.33 -14.70 -15.02
N ARG A 78 36.06 -13.61 -15.29
CA ARG A 78 35.49 -12.35 -15.79
C ARG A 78 35.88 -12.15 -17.25
N VAL A 79 34.89 -11.93 -18.10
CA VAL A 79 35.12 -11.54 -19.50
C VAL A 79 35.37 -10.04 -19.52
N VAL A 80 36.63 -9.64 -19.72
CA VAL A 80 37.01 -8.23 -19.89
C VAL A 80 37.06 -7.94 -21.39
N ARG A 81 36.37 -6.89 -21.85
CA ARG A 81 36.57 -6.41 -23.22
C ARG A 81 37.87 -5.60 -23.27
N PRO A 82 38.66 -5.71 -24.33
CA PRO A 82 39.85 -4.87 -24.48
C PRO A 82 39.43 -3.40 -24.62
N GLY A 83 39.82 -2.55 -23.67
CA GLY A 83 39.55 -1.10 -23.69
C GLY A 83 39.01 -0.48 -22.40
N GLU A 84 38.80 -1.25 -21.32
CA GLU A 84 38.52 -0.76 -19.95
C GLU A 84 39.63 -1.15 -18.98
#